data_AF-X0RX31-F1
#
_entry.id   AF-X0RX31-F1
#
_cell.length_a   1.000
_cell.length_b   1.000
_cell.length_c   1.000
_cell.angle_alpha   90.00
_cell.angle_beta   90.00
_cell.angle_gamma   90.00
#
_symmetry.space_group_name_H-M   'P 1'
#
loop_
_entity.id
_entity.type
_entity.pdbx_description
1 polymer ?
#
loop_
_entity_poly.entity_id
_entity_poly.type
_entity_poly.pdbx_seq_one_letter_code
_entity_poly.pdbx_strand_id
1 'polypeptide(L)'
;MKENIKEKQRKGMIRDIIILGIAIAIAIILISLFPDKREVITASSWEFFVEMLWILPAVMVLMGLFAVWVSKETVVKYLGKTSGIKGIFLAIFFGALP
;
A
#
# COMPACT_ATOMS: atom_id res chain seq x y z
N MET A 1 -1.78 -15.18 -30.21
CA MET A 1 -1.04 -14.78 -28.98
C MET A 1 -1.63 -13.54 -28.28
N LYS A 2 -1.98 -12.46 -28.99
CA LYS A 2 -2.56 -11.23 -28.38
C LYS A 2 -3.97 -11.42 -27.78
N GLU A 3 -4.82 -12.27 -28.36
CA GLU A 3 -6.18 -12.52 -27.84
C GLU A 3 -6.18 -13.22 -26.48
N ASN A 4 -5.30 -14.21 -26.28
CA ASN A 4 -5.19 -14.98 -25.03
C ASN A 4 -4.74 -14.09 -23.84
N ILE A 5 -3.90 -13.08 -24.11
CA ILE A 5 -3.49 -12.08 -23.11
C ILE A 5 -4.68 -11.17 -22.74
N LYS A 6 -5.46 -10.72 -23.73
CA LYS A 6 -6.62 -9.84 -23.52
C LYS A 6 -7.74 -10.55 -22.75
N GLU A 7 -7.95 -11.84 -22.99
CA GLU A 7 -8.92 -12.66 -22.27
C GLU A 7 -8.51 -12.92 -20.82
N LYS A 8 -7.22 -13.22 -20.55
CA LYS A 8 -6.69 -13.38 -19.19
C LYS A 8 -6.79 -12.10 -18.37
N GLN A 9 -6.52 -10.93 -18.98
CA GLN A 9 -6.66 -9.62 -18.34
C GLN A 9 -8.12 -9.31 -18.00
N ARG A 10 -9.07 -9.56 -18.93
CA ARG A 10 -10.50 -9.37 -18.70
C ARG A 10 -11.03 -10.26 -17.56
N LYS A 11 -10.57 -11.52 -17.50
CA LYS A 11 -10.95 -12.45 -16.43
C LYS A 11 -10.41 -12.02 -15.05
N GLY A 12 -9.21 -11.42 -15.01
CA GLY A 12 -8.66 -10.78 -13.81
C GLY A 12 -9.54 -9.62 -13.32
N MET A 13 -9.87 -8.69 -14.21
CA MET A 13 -10.72 -7.54 -13.86
C MET A 13 -12.12 -7.95 -13.35
N ILE A 14 -12.75 -8.96 -13.98
CA ILE A 14 -14.06 -9.46 -13.54
C ILE A 14 -13.97 -10.05 -12.14
N ARG A 15 -12.92 -10.83 -11.85
CA ARG A 15 -12.68 -11.38 -10.51
C ARG A 15 -12.52 -10.27 -9.48
N ASP A 16 -11.76 -9.23 -9.81
CA ASP A 16 -11.49 -8.14 -8.87
C ASP A 16 -12.76 -7.31 -8.60
N ILE A 17 -13.61 -7.10 -9.61
CA ILE A 17 -14.94 -6.48 -9.43
C ILE A 17 -15.85 -7.34 -8.55
N ILE A 18 -15.85 -8.66 -8.74
CA ILE A 18 -16.64 -9.59 -7.90
C ILE A 18 -16.17 -9.52 -6.44
N ILE A 19 -14.85 -9.54 -6.21
CA ILE A 19 -14.26 -9.42 -4.86
C ILE A 19 -14.68 -8.10 -4.23
N LEU A 20 -14.60 -6.99 -4.98
CA LEU A 20 -15.01 -5.67 -4.51
C LEU A 20 -16.51 -5.62 -4.16
N GLY A 21 -17.35 -6.23 -5.00
CA GLY A 21 -18.79 -6.34 -4.73
C GLY A 21 -19.09 -7.13 -3.45
N ILE A 22 -18.39 -8.25 -3.21
CA ILE A 22 -18.53 -9.04 -1.98
C ILE A 22 -18.09 -8.22 -0.77
N ALA A 23 -16.96 -7.52 -0.85
CA ALA A 23 -16.47 -6.68 0.23
C ALA A 23 -17.46 -5.58 0.62
N ILE A 24 -18.08 -4.92 -0.36
CA ILE A 24 -19.10 -3.90 -0.14
C ILE A 24 -20.34 -4.52 0.51
N ALA A 25 -20.80 -5.69 0.05
CA ALA A 25 -21.94 -6.37 0.63
C ALA A 25 -21.70 -6.71 2.11
N ILE A 26 -20.52 -7.23 2.46
CA ILE A 26 -20.12 -7.51 3.84
C ILE A 26 -20.11 -6.24 4.68
N ALA A 27 -19.55 -5.15 4.16
CA ALA A 27 -19.52 -3.87 4.85
C ALA A 27 -20.94 -3.36 5.17
N ILE A 28 -21.87 -3.44 4.21
CA ILE A 28 -23.27 -3.05 4.40
C ILE A 28 -23.94 -3.93 5.46
N ILE A 29 -23.72 -5.25 5.43
CA ILE A 29 -24.27 -6.19 6.42
C ILE A 29 -23.77 -5.83 7.83
N LEU A 30 -22.47 -5.60 8.01
CA LEU A 30 -21.88 -5.22 9.29
C LEU A 30 -22.48 -3.91 9.83
N ILE A 31 -22.62 -2.90 8.96
CA ILE A 31 -23.22 -1.60 9.29
C ILE A 31 -24.70 -1.73 9.68
N SER A 32 -25.42 -2.70 9.10
CA SER A 32 -26.81 -2.99 9.45
C SER A 32 -26.96 -3.73 10.79
N LEU A 33 -26.02 -4.63 11.12
CA LEU A 33 -26.03 -5.40 12.37
C LEU A 33 -25.57 -4.58 13.58
N PHE A 34 -24.71 -3.57 13.37
CA PHE A 34 -24.13 -2.76 14.44
C PHE A 34 -24.31 -1.25 14.16
N PRO A 35 -25.55 -0.72 14.23
CA PRO A 35 -25.82 0.69 13.94
C PRO A 35 -25.07 1.65 14.87
N ASP A 36 -24.83 1.25 16.12
CA ASP A 36 -24.13 2.07 17.12
C ASP A 36 -22.65 2.32 16.78
N LYS A 37 -22.06 1.48 15.92
CA LYS A 37 -20.64 1.63 15.53
C LYS A 37 -20.43 2.48 14.29
N ARG A 38 -21.51 2.97 13.64
CA ARG A 38 -21.41 3.75 12.39
C ARG A 38 -20.64 5.05 12.57
N GLU A 39 -20.90 5.78 13.64
CA GLU A 39 -20.22 7.04 13.93
C GLU A 39 -18.73 6.80 14.19
N VAL A 40 -18.39 5.77 14.97
CA VAL A 40 -16.99 5.41 15.24
C VAL A 40 -16.27 5.00 13.96
N ILE A 41 -16.89 4.16 13.12
CA ILE A 41 -16.27 3.70 11.86
C ILE A 41 -16.02 4.89 10.92
N THR A 42 -16.98 5.80 10.79
CA THR A 42 -16.84 6.97 9.91
C THR A 42 -15.84 7.99 10.44
N ALA A 43 -15.90 8.29 11.75
CA ALA A 43 -14.97 9.20 12.41
C ALA A 43 -13.53 8.67 12.34
N SER A 44 -13.29 7.41 12.71
CA SER A 44 -11.95 6.81 12.62
C SER A 44 -11.47 6.73 11.18
N SER A 45 -12.32 6.34 10.21
CA SER A 45 -11.90 6.31 8.80
C SER A 45 -11.48 7.69 8.30
N TRP A 46 -12.20 8.74 8.72
CA TRP A 46 -11.88 10.12 8.37
C TRP A 46 -10.59 10.59 9.04
N GLU A 47 -10.43 10.31 10.33
CA GLU A 47 -9.22 10.62 11.09
C GLU A 47 -7.99 9.95 10.46
N PHE A 48 -8.05 8.64 10.20
CA PHE A 48 -6.99 7.91 9.49
C PHE A 48 -6.68 8.51 8.13
N PHE A 49 -7.70 8.89 7.36
CA PHE A 49 -7.49 9.51 6.04
C PHE A 49 -6.74 10.84 6.16
N VAL A 50 -7.12 11.69 7.12
CA VAL A 50 -6.47 12.98 7.38
C VAL A 50 -5.06 12.78 7.92
N GLU A 51 -4.84 11.82 8.83
CA GLU A 51 -3.52 11.47 9.36
C GLU A 51 -2.58 11.05 8.23
N MET A 52 -3.02 10.14 7.34
CA MET A 52 -2.21 9.74 6.19
C MET A 52 -1.89 10.93 5.29
N LEU A 53 -2.84 11.84 5.08
CA LEU A 53 -2.62 13.04 4.28
C LEU A 53 -1.58 13.98 4.91
N TRP A 54 -1.52 14.06 6.24
CA TRP A 54 -0.51 14.83 6.98
C TRP A 54 0.87 14.13 7.04
N ILE A 55 0.90 12.80 7.05
CA ILE A 55 2.14 12.01 7.01
C ILE A 55 2.83 12.15 5.65
N LEU A 56 2.08 12.21 4.55
CA LEU A 56 2.62 12.29 3.19
C LEU A 56 3.61 13.47 2.99
N PRO A 57 3.31 14.72 3.38
CA PRO A 57 4.26 15.83 3.33
C PRO A 57 5.58 15.54 4.04
N ALA A 58 5.54 14.97 5.25
CA ALA A 58 6.74 14.64 6.00
C ALA A 58 7.57 13.57 5.27
N VAL A 59 6.92 12.52 4.78
CA VAL A 59 7.56 11.46 3.98
C VAL A 59 8.17 12.04 2.70
N MET A 60 7.48 12.94 2.00
CA MET A 60 7.99 13.58 0.79
C MET A 60 9.27 14.40 1.06
N VAL A 61 9.31 15.14 2.18
CA VAL A 61 10.52 15.89 2.57
C VAL A 61 11.68 14.95 2.87
N LEU A 62 11.45 13.90 3.67
CA LEU A 62 12.48 12.90 3.99
C LEU A 62 12.99 12.19 2.73
N MET A 63 12.08 11.79 1.84
CA MET A 63 12.43 11.16 0.57
C MET A 63 13.22 12.11 -0.34
N GLY A 64 12.85 13.40 -0.37
CA GLY A 64 13.56 14.42 -1.14
C GLY A 64 14.98 14.65 -0.61
N LEU A 65 15.15 14.77 0.70
CA LEU A 65 16.47 14.90 1.34
C LEU A 65 17.32 13.65 1.10
N PHE A 66 16.73 12.46 1.27
CA PHE A 66 17.40 11.20 1.00
C PHE A 66 17.88 11.12 -0.46
N ALA A 67 17.07 11.55 -1.43
CA ALA A 67 17.43 11.53 -2.85
C ALA A 67 18.59 12.47 -3.20
N VAL A 68 18.75 13.57 -2.47
CA VAL A 68 19.87 14.52 -2.67
C VAL A 68 21.14 14.03 -1.97
N TRP A 69 21.02 13.42 -0.79
CA TRP A 69 22.17 12.97 0.00
C TRP A 69 22.68 11.58 -0.35
N VAL A 70 21.82 10.71 -0.86
CA VAL A 70 22.18 9.32 -1.14
C VAL A 70 22.32 9.11 -2.65
N SER A 71 23.55 8.81 -3.06
CA SER A 71 23.85 8.54 -4.47
C SER A 71 23.19 7.24 -4.94
N LYS A 72 22.85 7.18 -6.23
CA LYS A 72 22.21 6.01 -6.85
C LYS A 72 23.06 4.75 -6.68
N GLU A 73 24.38 4.86 -6.75
CA GLU A 73 25.31 3.74 -6.60
C GLU A 73 25.23 3.14 -5.19
N THR A 74 25.08 3.98 -4.17
CA THR A 74 24.93 3.57 -2.77
C THR A 74 23.63 2.80 -2.57
N VAL A 75 22.52 3.30 -3.13
CA VAL A 75 21.23 2.61 -3.08
C VAL A 75 21.32 1.24 -3.76
N VAL A 76 21.89 1.15 -4.96
CA VAL A 76 22.03 -0.12 -5.68
C VAL A 76 22.95 -1.11 -4.94
N LYS A 77 24.03 -0.61 -4.34
CA LYS A 77 25.00 -1.45 -3.62
C LYS A 77 24.42 -2.07 -2.34
N TYR A 78 23.61 -1.32 -1.60
CA TYR A 78 23.12 -1.74 -0.26
C TYR A 78 21.65 -2.15 -0.22
N LEU A 79 20.82 -1.67 -1.14
CA LEU A 79 19.39 -1.96 -1.21
C LEU A 79 18.97 -2.55 -2.58
N GLY A 80 19.92 -2.72 -3.51
CA GLY A 80 19.65 -3.36 -4.79
C GLY A 80 19.63 -4.89 -4.71
N LYS A 81 19.27 -5.53 -5.83
CA LYS A 81 19.17 -7.00 -5.96
C LYS A 81 20.48 -7.74 -5.65
N THR A 82 21.62 -7.06 -5.74
CA THR A 82 22.96 -7.61 -5.48
C THR A 82 23.46 -7.37 -4.05
N SER A 83 22.69 -6.69 -3.19
CA SER A 83 23.11 -6.34 -1.82
C SER A 83 23.28 -7.53 -0.87
N GLY A 84 22.76 -8.71 -1.25
CA GLY A 84 22.91 -9.95 -0.51
C GLY A 84 22.44 -9.84 0.95
N ILE A 85 23.09 -10.57 1.85
CA ILE A 85 22.69 -10.62 3.27
C ILE A 85 22.83 -9.27 3.99
N LYS A 86 23.80 -8.43 3.56
CA LYS A 86 24.03 -7.10 4.16
C LYS A 86 22.84 -6.16 3.90
N GLY A 87 22.23 -6.25 2.71
CA GLY A 87 21.04 -5.46 2.40
C GLY A 87 19.80 -5.91 3.18
N ILE A 88 19.68 -7.21 3.46
CA ILE A 88 18.59 -7.73 4.31
C ILE A 88 18.71 -7.15 5.72
N PHE A 89 19.89 -7.22 6.35
CA PHE A 89 20.11 -6.63 7.68
C PHE A 89 19.80 -5.13 7.72
N LEU A 90 20.18 -4.40 6.65
CA LEU A 90 19.86 -2.99 6.53
C LEU A 90 18.34 -2.76 6.41
N ALA A 91 17.64 -3.53 5.59
CA ALA A 91 16.19 -3.45 5.44
C ALA A 91 15.45 -3.74 6.76
N ILE A 92 15.94 -4.68 7.58
CA ILE A 92 15.38 -4.92 8.92
C ILE A 92 15.53 -3.69 9.80
N PHE A 93 16.74 -3.11 9.82
CA PHE A 93 17.05 -1.96 10.67
C PHE A 93 16.23 -0.73 10.29
N PHE A 94 16.02 -0.51 8.99
CA PHE A 94 15.20 0.57 8.47
C PHE A 94 13.69 0.26 8.51
N GLY A 95 13.26 -0.92 9.00
CA GLY A 95 11.85 -1.33 9.00
C GLY A 95 11.25 -1.45 7.60
N ALA A 96 12.10 -1.62 6.58
CA ALA A 96 11.74 -1.67 5.17
C ALA A 96 11.60 -3.11 4.64
N LEU A 97 11.65 -4.11 5.52
CA LEU A 97 11.25 -5.48 5.18
C LEU A 97 9.72 -5.54 5.03
N PRO A 98 9.18 -6.02 3.89
CA PRO A 98 7.76 -6.29 3.74
C PRO A 98 7.28 -7.47 4.58
#